data_AF-A0A1L9H1B0-F1
#
_entry.id   AF-A0A1L9H1B0-F1
#
_cell.length_a   1.000
_cell.length_b   1.000
_cell.length_c   1.000
_cell.angle_alpha   90.00
_cell.angle_beta   90.00
_cell.angle_gamma   90.00
#
_symmetry.space_group_name_H-M   'P 1'
#
loop_
_entity.id
_entity.type
_entity.pdbx_description
1 polymer ?
#
loop_
_entity_poly.entity_id
_entity_poly.type
_entity_poly.pdbx_seq_one_letter_code
_entity_poly.pdbx_strand_id
1 'polypeptide(L)'
;MNILLCYVTPYSLIAVLNGDKTVRVKFPYPAFFDNYSDIWESVYGEALFRLGLKSPLNTIVVCNSQDLLYPLIKGKSVKVVPAQEAFSEFNIPMIFLGEKRVYCPQGCFELNINSEAVFKWFDFEESVVNVTNFFQNRFLYGPAPAESVWEKSFQNALIRAKMQAAFRLVSPNFLETVEELYLSGEALYGFTNFQELLLNFLDAMEVLGFWRLYFDDKAVLGPLAGLYPEKERALKILNKYPFKRVADVFIVPGVASAQIIFEDGKKQTLNLAREGIHLVPLSKEELTVKLRLKKGHFEKKVSAGVFGAVFDTRKRPLAFSDLRSERFTIRDNIRKQVRGWGSQIQSSNNKD
;
A
#
# COMPACT_ATOMS: atom_id res chain seq x y z
N MET A 1 22.51 -16.08 -31.13
CA MET A 1 23.05 -14.98 -30.30
C MET A 1 22.09 -14.80 -29.14
N ASN A 2 22.61 -15.03 -27.94
CA ASN A 2 21.85 -15.26 -26.72
C ASN A 2 22.01 -14.03 -25.83
N ILE A 3 20.90 -13.38 -25.47
CA ILE A 3 20.86 -12.48 -24.32
C ILE A 3 19.56 -12.86 -23.58
N LEU A 4 19.53 -13.25 -22.29
CA LEU A 4 19.82 -12.46 -21.06
C LEU A 4 18.79 -11.30 -20.91
N LEU A 5 18.48 -10.74 -19.75
CA LEU A 5 19.13 -10.72 -18.44
C LEU A 5 18.03 -10.46 -17.39
N CYS A 6 18.04 -11.25 -16.32
CA CYS A 6 17.19 -11.01 -15.16
C CYS A 6 17.73 -9.83 -14.35
N TYR A 7 17.08 -8.67 -14.44
CA TYR A 7 17.06 -7.74 -13.31
C TYR A 7 15.91 -6.74 -13.37
N VAL A 8 14.77 -7.21 -12.87
CA VAL A 8 13.82 -6.47 -12.04
C VAL A 8 14.55 -5.45 -11.18
N THR A 9 14.05 -4.20 -11.11
CA THR A 9 14.37 -3.30 -9.98
C THR A 9 14.17 -4.08 -8.65
N PRO A 10 14.40 -3.55 -7.45
CA PRO A 10 13.76 -4.20 -6.28
C PRO A 10 12.25 -4.47 -6.46
N TYR A 11 11.55 -3.90 -7.46
CA TYR A 11 10.11 -4.08 -7.72
C TYR A 11 9.59 -4.33 -9.16
N SER A 12 10.40 -4.41 -10.26
CA SER A 12 10.30 -5.42 -11.35
C SER A 12 10.97 -5.15 -12.75
N LEU A 13 11.27 -6.23 -13.54
CA LEU A 13 11.82 -6.43 -14.91
C LEU A 13 12.00 -7.93 -15.14
N ILE A 14 11.38 -8.44 -16.19
CA ILE A 14 11.45 -9.86 -16.55
C ILE A 14 11.91 -9.97 -17.99
N ALA A 15 12.95 -10.77 -18.19
CA ALA A 15 13.44 -11.15 -19.51
C ALA A 15 13.18 -12.65 -19.71
N VAL A 16 12.52 -12.99 -20.80
CA VAL A 16 12.33 -14.38 -21.27
C VAL A 16 13.10 -14.52 -22.56
N LEU A 17 14.01 -15.50 -22.66
CA LEU A 17 14.60 -15.89 -23.94
C LEU A 17 14.91 -17.38 -24.01
N ASN A 18 14.44 -17.97 -25.11
CA ASN A 18 14.46 -19.39 -25.42
C ASN A 18 15.88 -19.89 -25.79
N GLY A 19 16.20 -21.12 -25.40
CA GLY A 19 17.41 -21.85 -25.79
C GLY A 19 17.98 -22.76 -24.70
N ASP A 20 17.40 -23.96 -24.52
CA ASP A 20 17.91 -25.24 -23.96
C ASP A 20 18.91 -25.30 -22.79
N LYS A 21 19.26 -24.21 -22.08
CA LYS A 21 20.17 -24.28 -20.91
C LYS A 21 19.74 -23.38 -19.76
N THR A 22 19.68 -23.99 -18.57
CA THR A 22 19.43 -23.34 -17.29
C THR A 22 20.65 -22.53 -16.85
N VAL A 23 20.49 -21.22 -16.61
CA VAL A 23 21.51 -20.38 -15.96
C VAL A 23 20.97 -19.87 -14.63
N ARG A 24 21.67 -20.18 -13.52
CA ARG A 24 21.39 -19.59 -12.20
C ARG A 24 22.12 -18.25 -12.09
N VAL A 25 21.39 -17.16 -11.90
CA VAL A 25 21.98 -15.83 -11.64
C VAL A 25 22.20 -15.67 -10.14
N LYS A 26 23.42 -15.29 -9.73
CA LYS A 26 23.72 -14.83 -8.36
C LYS A 26 23.54 -13.31 -8.30
N PHE A 27 22.81 -12.84 -7.29
CA PHE A 27 22.39 -11.45 -7.16
C PHE A 27 23.41 -10.60 -6.37
N PRO A 28 23.56 -9.30 -6.68
CA PRO A 28 24.62 -8.46 -6.11
C PRO A 28 24.31 -7.84 -4.73
N TYR A 29 23.11 -7.99 -4.16
CA TYR A 29 22.74 -7.36 -2.89
C TYR A 29 22.25 -8.39 -1.85
N PRO A 30 23.13 -8.95 -1.00
CA PRO A 30 22.79 -9.97 -0.01
C PRO A 30 21.77 -9.50 1.05
N ALA A 31 21.87 -8.25 1.50
CA ALA A 31 20.97 -7.70 2.53
C ALA A 31 19.50 -7.57 2.09
N PHE A 32 19.23 -7.67 0.78
CA PHE A 32 17.88 -7.69 0.21
C PHE A 32 17.17 -9.05 0.36
N PHE A 33 17.92 -10.14 0.62
CA PHE A 33 17.40 -11.51 0.60
C PHE A 33 16.86 -12.00 1.95
N ASP A 34 17.45 -11.55 3.06
CA ASP A 34 17.32 -12.27 4.33
C ASP A 34 15.89 -12.34 4.90
N ASN A 35 14.98 -11.45 4.49
CA ASN A 35 13.61 -11.46 5.02
C ASN A 35 12.54 -12.06 4.09
N TYR A 36 12.80 -12.22 2.77
CA TYR A 36 11.74 -12.59 1.80
C TYR A 36 12.21 -13.42 0.59
N SER A 37 13.41 -14.00 0.60
CA SER A 37 13.96 -14.84 -0.48
C SER A 37 12.98 -15.89 -1.01
N ASP A 38 12.22 -16.52 -0.11
CA ASP A 38 11.31 -17.62 -0.44
C ASP A 38 10.12 -17.17 -1.32
N ILE A 39 9.65 -15.92 -1.13
CA ILE A 39 8.57 -15.34 -1.94
C ILE A 39 9.07 -15.13 -3.37
N TRP A 40 10.22 -14.47 -3.50
CA TRP A 40 10.82 -14.16 -4.79
C TRP A 40 11.23 -15.43 -5.55
N GLU A 41 11.80 -16.44 -4.86
CA GLU A 41 12.10 -17.74 -5.46
C GLU A 41 10.84 -18.48 -5.91
N SER A 42 9.76 -18.46 -5.12
CA SER A 42 8.50 -19.14 -5.49
C SER A 42 7.73 -18.45 -6.64
N VAL A 43 7.82 -17.13 -6.72
CA VAL A 43 7.17 -16.31 -7.77
C VAL A 43 7.98 -16.32 -9.06
N TYR A 44 9.30 -16.06 -8.99
CA TYR A 44 10.14 -15.86 -10.18
C TYR A 44 11.00 -17.07 -10.52
N GLY A 45 11.54 -17.78 -9.54
CA GLY A 45 12.53 -18.85 -9.74
C GLY A 45 11.98 -20.05 -10.53
N GLU A 46 10.73 -20.45 -10.26
CA GLU A 46 10.11 -21.62 -10.90
C GLU A 46 9.05 -21.28 -11.97
N ALA A 47 8.42 -20.10 -11.93
CA ALA A 47 7.46 -19.68 -12.96
C ALA A 47 8.15 -19.29 -14.26
N LEU A 48 9.23 -18.49 -14.19
CA LEU A 48 10.00 -18.12 -15.37
C LEU A 48 10.67 -19.33 -16.02
N PHE A 49 11.09 -20.31 -15.23
CA PHE A 49 11.67 -21.55 -15.71
C PHE A 49 10.65 -22.42 -16.46
N ARG A 50 9.40 -22.52 -15.98
CA ARG A 50 8.36 -23.35 -16.61
C ARG A 50 7.59 -22.67 -17.75
N LEU A 51 7.39 -21.35 -17.70
CA LEU A 51 6.80 -20.57 -18.81
C LEU A 51 7.68 -20.61 -20.05
N GLY A 52 9.01 -20.62 -19.88
CA GLY A 52 9.95 -20.87 -20.97
C GLY A 52 9.88 -22.28 -21.57
N LEU A 53 9.34 -23.26 -20.84
CA LEU A 53 9.24 -24.66 -21.28
C LEU A 53 7.90 -25.05 -21.92
N LYS A 54 6.80 -24.33 -21.60
CA LYS A 54 5.43 -24.71 -22.03
C LYS A 54 4.78 -23.81 -23.06
N SER A 55 5.30 -22.61 -23.31
CA SER A 55 4.71 -21.69 -24.28
C SER A 55 5.24 -21.95 -25.70
N PRO A 56 4.41 -22.33 -26.68
CA PRO A 56 4.79 -22.29 -28.10
C PRO A 56 5.00 -20.86 -28.62
N LEU A 57 4.63 -19.84 -27.82
CA LEU A 57 4.83 -18.43 -28.11
C LEU A 57 6.06 -17.90 -27.34
N ASN A 58 7.03 -17.44 -28.11
CA ASN A 58 8.32 -16.86 -27.68
C ASN A 58 8.21 -15.52 -26.93
N THR A 59 7.21 -15.23 -26.10
CA THR A 59 7.22 -13.95 -25.35
C THR A 59 6.26 -13.86 -24.16
N ILE A 60 6.77 -13.43 -23.00
CA ILE A 60 6.01 -12.68 -21.98
C ILE A 60 6.89 -11.55 -21.42
N VAL A 61 6.39 -10.32 -21.43
CA VAL A 61 7.05 -9.13 -20.83
C VAL A 61 5.98 -8.32 -20.08
N VAL A 62 6.07 -8.29 -18.74
CA VAL A 62 5.22 -7.45 -17.86
C VAL A 62 6.10 -6.36 -17.28
N CYS A 63 5.74 -5.09 -17.51
CA CYS A 63 6.62 -3.96 -17.21
C CYS A 63 5.85 -2.77 -16.63
N ASN A 64 6.43 -2.18 -15.57
CA ASN A 64 5.90 -0.99 -14.90
C ASN A 64 6.39 0.34 -15.53
N SER A 65 7.33 0.29 -16.48
CA SER A 65 7.77 1.46 -17.26
C SER A 65 7.96 1.10 -18.74
N GLN A 66 7.32 1.87 -19.64
CA GLN A 66 7.42 1.69 -21.09
C GLN A 66 8.77 2.21 -21.64
N ASP A 67 9.40 3.15 -20.95
CA ASP A 67 10.56 3.90 -21.45
C ASP A 67 11.87 3.10 -21.45
N LEU A 68 11.99 2.08 -20.60
CA LEU A 68 13.21 1.27 -20.46
C LEU A 68 13.33 0.12 -21.48
N LEU A 69 12.25 -0.22 -22.19
CA LEU A 69 12.20 -1.44 -23.03
C LEU A 69 12.29 -1.16 -24.53
N TYR A 70 11.96 0.04 -24.97
CA TYR A 70 11.95 0.39 -26.39
C TYR A 70 13.31 0.16 -27.10
N PRO A 71 14.47 0.38 -26.44
CA PRO A 71 15.78 0.06 -27.03
C PRO A 71 16.11 -1.44 -27.09
N LEU A 72 15.57 -2.27 -26.18
CA LEU A 72 15.97 -3.68 -25.99
C LEU A 72 15.20 -4.68 -26.88
N ILE A 73 14.07 -4.27 -27.45
CA ILE A 73 13.09 -5.18 -28.10
C ILE A 73 12.90 -4.86 -29.59
N LYS A 74 13.71 -3.96 -30.16
CA LYS A 74 13.57 -3.53 -31.55
C LYS A 74 13.67 -4.75 -32.50
N GLY A 75 12.54 -5.14 -33.10
CA GLY A 75 12.43 -6.27 -34.04
C GLY A 75 11.77 -7.56 -33.52
N LYS A 76 11.15 -7.60 -32.33
CA LYS A 76 10.40 -8.78 -31.82
C LYS A 76 8.94 -8.47 -31.50
N SER A 77 8.04 -9.43 -31.74
CA SER A 77 6.60 -9.34 -31.46
C SER A 77 6.32 -9.52 -29.96
N VAL A 78 6.45 -8.44 -29.18
CA VAL A 78 6.26 -8.48 -27.73
C VAL A 78 4.96 -7.81 -27.31
N LYS A 79 4.07 -8.56 -26.65
CA LYS A 79 2.87 -8.00 -26.00
C LYS A 79 3.26 -7.50 -24.60
N VAL A 80 3.27 -6.18 -24.44
CA VAL A 80 3.38 -5.52 -23.13
C VAL A 80 1.97 -5.44 -22.55
N VAL A 81 1.77 -6.04 -21.38
CA VAL A 81 0.49 -5.97 -20.66
C VAL A 81 0.62 -5.00 -19.48
N PRO A 82 -0.23 -3.95 -19.40
CA PRO A 82 -0.24 -3.04 -18.27
C PRO A 82 -0.59 -3.78 -16.97
N ALA A 83 -0.02 -3.35 -15.84
CA ALA A 83 -0.31 -3.95 -14.54
C ALA A 83 -1.82 -3.93 -14.20
N GLN A 84 -2.56 -2.90 -14.65
CA GLN A 84 -4.02 -2.85 -14.46
C GLN A 84 -4.75 -4.01 -15.16
N GLU A 85 -4.41 -4.33 -16.41
CA GLU A 85 -5.02 -5.44 -17.15
C GLU A 85 -4.71 -6.76 -16.43
N ALA A 86 -3.46 -6.93 -15.98
CA ALA A 86 -3.08 -8.07 -15.14
C ALA A 86 -3.87 -8.14 -13.82
N PHE A 87 -4.10 -7.00 -13.15
CA PHE A 87 -4.83 -6.95 -11.88
C PHE A 87 -6.34 -7.12 -12.02
N SER A 88 -6.94 -6.66 -13.12
CA SER A 88 -8.37 -6.88 -13.37
C SER A 88 -8.71 -8.36 -13.47
N GLU A 89 -7.78 -9.19 -13.94
CA GLU A 89 -7.97 -10.65 -14.01
C GLU A 89 -8.01 -11.34 -12.65
N PHE A 90 -7.50 -10.69 -11.60
CA PHE A 90 -7.55 -11.17 -10.22
C PHE A 90 -8.77 -10.63 -9.44
N ASN A 91 -9.47 -9.63 -9.99
CA ASN A 91 -10.65 -9.00 -9.39
C ASN A 91 -10.44 -8.51 -7.94
N ILE A 92 -9.26 -7.95 -7.66
CA ILE A 92 -8.90 -7.44 -6.32
C ILE A 92 -9.17 -5.94 -6.27
N PRO A 93 -9.96 -5.42 -5.31
CA PRO A 93 -10.20 -3.99 -5.13
C PRO A 93 -8.97 -3.30 -4.52
N MET A 94 -7.99 -3.01 -5.37
CA MET A 94 -6.67 -2.57 -4.96
C MET A 94 -6.27 -1.19 -5.48
N ILE A 95 -5.34 -0.55 -4.76
CA ILE A 95 -4.60 0.63 -5.19
C ILE A 95 -3.11 0.31 -5.06
N PHE A 96 -2.41 0.27 -6.19
CA PHE A 96 -0.96 0.12 -6.25
C PHE A 96 -0.29 1.48 -6.44
N LEU A 97 0.48 1.91 -5.44
CA LEU A 97 1.24 3.16 -5.43
C LEU A 97 2.62 2.93 -6.09
N GLY A 98 2.72 3.13 -7.40
CA GLY A 98 3.99 3.09 -8.12
C GLY A 98 4.80 4.38 -7.96
N GLU A 99 6.01 4.42 -8.53
CA GLU A 99 6.87 5.60 -8.44
C GLU A 99 6.29 6.84 -9.13
N LYS A 100 5.74 6.66 -10.35
CA LYS A 100 5.17 7.73 -11.19
C LYS A 100 3.71 7.51 -11.57
N ARG A 101 3.12 6.39 -11.17
CA ARG A 101 1.77 6.00 -11.59
C ARG A 101 1.03 5.32 -10.44
N VAL A 102 -0.28 5.53 -10.39
CA VAL A 102 -1.20 4.72 -9.60
C VAL A 102 -1.87 3.73 -10.52
N TYR A 103 -1.98 2.49 -10.07
CA TYR A 103 -2.77 1.48 -10.73
C TYR A 103 -3.91 1.07 -9.81
N CYS A 104 -5.13 1.09 -10.32
CA CYS A 104 -6.30 0.55 -9.64
C CYS A 104 -7.25 -0.05 -10.69
N PRO A 105 -8.31 -0.78 -10.30
CA PRO A 105 -9.24 -1.37 -11.26
C PRO A 105 -9.80 -0.39 -12.31
N GLN A 106 -9.91 0.90 -11.97
CA GLN A 106 -10.44 1.94 -12.85
C GLN A 106 -9.45 2.42 -13.91
N GLY A 107 -8.15 2.32 -13.67
CA GLY A 107 -7.18 2.98 -14.55
C GLY A 107 -5.74 2.88 -14.10
N CYS A 108 -4.88 3.29 -15.02
CA CYS A 108 -3.53 3.73 -14.72
C CYS A 108 -3.47 5.25 -14.82
N PHE A 109 -3.09 5.91 -13.73
CA PHE A 109 -3.06 7.38 -13.63
C PHE A 109 -1.65 7.86 -13.34
N GLU A 110 -1.27 9.00 -13.91
CA GLU A 110 0.03 9.61 -13.65
C GLU A 110 0.06 10.30 -12.27
N LEU A 111 1.09 9.99 -11.47
CA LEU A 111 1.38 10.64 -10.20
C LEU A 111 2.32 11.81 -10.40
N ASN A 112 1.77 13.01 -10.33
CA ASN A 112 2.53 14.24 -10.34
C ASN A 112 2.87 14.66 -8.90
N ILE A 113 3.99 14.16 -8.39
CA ILE A 113 4.58 14.56 -7.10
C ILE A 113 5.81 15.41 -7.36
N ASN A 114 5.88 16.59 -6.76
CA ASN A 114 7.08 17.43 -6.77
C ASN A 114 7.77 17.43 -5.40
N SER A 115 9.01 17.94 -5.35
CA SER A 115 9.78 17.99 -4.11
C SER A 115 9.16 18.89 -3.04
N GLU A 116 8.44 19.94 -3.43
CA GLU A 116 7.72 20.83 -2.50
C GLU A 116 6.63 20.10 -1.71
N ALA A 117 5.86 19.24 -2.38
CA ALA A 117 4.84 18.42 -1.74
C ALA A 117 5.44 17.46 -0.72
N VAL A 118 6.63 16.91 -0.99
CA VAL A 118 7.37 16.05 -0.06
C VAL A 118 7.94 16.88 1.10
N PHE A 119 8.56 18.02 0.80
CA PHE A 119 9.15 18.93 1.79
C PHE A 119 8.14 19.42 2.82
N LYS A 120 6.89 19.69 2.39
CA LYS A 120 5.77 20.06 3.26
C LYS A 120 5.55 19.08 4.43
N TRP A 121 5.93 17.82 4.25
CA TRP A 121 5.73 16.73 5.21
C TRP A 121 7.03 16.23 5.85
N PHE A 122 8.17 16.86 5.54
CA PHE A 122 9.48 16.40 6.00
C PHE A 122 9.79 16.84 7.44
N ASP A 123 10.11 15.87 8.31
CA ASP A 123 10.18 16.11 9.77
C ASP A 123 11.44 16.89 10.20
N PHE A 124 12.47 17.01 9.37
CA PHE A 124 13.73 17.70 9.69
C PHE A 124 13.77 19.15 9.19
N GLU A 125 14.40 20.03 9.96
CA GLU A 125 14.80 21.36 9.46
C GLU A 125 15.93 21.17 8.44
N GLU A 126 15.60 21.38 7.18
CA GLU A 126 16.50 21.09 6.07
C GLU A 126 16.28 22.12 4.96
N SER A 127 17.29 22.35 4.12
CA SER A 127 17.09 23.19 2.95
C SER A 127 16.19 22.47 1.92
N VAL A 128 15.29 23.23 1.28
CA VAL A 128 14.47 22.72 0.16
C VAL A 128 15.34 22.13 -0.95
N VAL A 129 16.54 22.69 -1.14
CA VAL A 129 17.53 22.24 -2.13
C VAL A 129 18.01 20.81 -1.83
N ASN A 130 18.37 20.50 -0.58
CA ASN A 130 18.84 19.16 -0.21
C ASN A 130 17.75 18.09 -0.40
N VAL A 131 16.53 18.39 0.03
CA VAL A 131 15.38 17.48 -0.15
C VAL A 131 15.05 17.31 -1.64
N THR A 132 15.15 18.38 -2.43
CA THR A 132 14.95 18.34 -3.89
C THR A 132 16.01 17.50 -4.58
N ASN A 133 17.29 17.67 -4.24
CA ASN A 133 18.38 16.86 -4.79
C ASN A 133 18.20 15.38 -4.43
N PHE A 134 17.84 15.07 -3.18
CA PHE A 134 17.59 13.70 -2.77
C PHE A 134 16.39 13.09 -3.49
N PHE A 135 15.31 13.86 -3.64
CA PHE A 135 14.14 13.46 -4.42
C PHE A 135 14.55 13.12 -5.87
N GLN A 136 15.22 14.04 -6.56
CA GLN A 136 15.68 13.84 -7.94
C GLN A 136 16.62 12.61 -8.07
N ASN A 137 17.57 12.46 -7.16
CA ASN A 137 18.47 11.30 -7.13
C ASN A 137 17.71 9.99 -6.94
N ARG A 138 16.71 9.95 -6.04
CA ARG A 138 15.86 8.76 -5.85
C ARG A 138 15.08 8.39 -7.11
N PHE A 139 14.63 9.38 -7.89
CA PHE A 139 13.99 9.12 -9.19
C PHE A 139 14.95 8.56 -10.25
N LEU A 140 16.23 8.93 -10.20
CA LEU A 140 17.25 8.47 -11.14
C LEU A 140 17.78 7.07 -10.79
N TYR A 141 18.06 6.83 -9.51
CA TYR A 141 18.72 5.60 -9.03
C TYR A 141 17.74 4.56 -8.48
N GLY A 142 16.47 4.92 -8.31
CA GLY A 142 15.42 4.04 -7.82
C GLY A 142 15.31 3.99 -6.29
N PRO A 143 14.29 3.29 -5.78
CA PRO A 143 14.02 3.18 -4.34
C PRO A 143 15.03 2.26 -3.65
N ALA A 144 15.93 2.84 -2.85
CA ALA A 144 16.69 2.11 -1.83
C ALA A 144 15.89 1.99 -0.52
N PRO A 145 16.05 0.90 0.26
CA PRO A 145 15.57 0.84 1.63
C PRO A 145 16.14 2.01 2.44
N ALA A 146 15.31 2.66 3.25
CA ALA A 146 15.78 3.74 4.11
C ALA A 146 16.55 3.18 5.31
N GLU A 147 17.82 3.56 5.46
CA GLU A 147 18.69 3.06 6.53
C GLU A 147 18.69 4.04 7.71
N SER A 148 18.90 5.32 7.41
CA SER A 148 18.96 6.40 8.40
C SER A 148 17.58 6.92 8.83
N VAL A 149 17.52 7.58 9.99
CA VAL A 149 16.29 8.23 10.48
C VAL A 149 15.82 9.32 9.49
N TRP A 150 16.77 10.04 8.89
CA TRP A 150 16.51 11.07 7.88
C TRP A 150 15.83 10.46 6.65
N GLU A 151 16.37 9.38 6.11
CA GLU A 151 15.80 8.69 4.94
C GLU A 151 14.43 8.09 5.25
N LYS A 152 14.23 7.56 6.47
CA LYS A 152 12.92 7.04 6.91
C LYS A 152 11.87 8.14 6.98
N SER A 153 12.24 9.33 7.47
CA SER A 153 11.36 10.50 7.45
C SER A 153 11.05 10.94 6.02
N PHE A 154 12.05 10.97 5.14
CA PHE A 154 11.86 11.30 3.73
C PHE A 154 10.92 10.30 3.05
N GLN A 155 11.13 9.00 3.27
CA GLN A 155 10.28 7.95 2.73
C GLN A 155 8.84 8.10 3.23
N ASN A 156 8.63 8.38 4.52
CA ASN A 156 7.29 8.62 5.07
C ASN A 156 6.62 9.87 4.44
N ALA A 157 7.36 10.97 4.29
CA ALA A 157 6.87 12.19 3.64
C ALA A 157 6.49 11.92 2.16
N LEU A 158 7.30 11.15 1.45
CA LEU A 158 7.05 10.75 0.06
C LEU A 158 5.82 9.83 -0.06
N ILE A 159 5.69 8.82 0.79
CA ILE A 159 4.51 7.93 0.84
C ILE A 159 3.24 8.76 1.03
N ARG A 160 3.28 9.70 1.98
CA ARG A 160 2.14 10.57 2.28
C ARG A 160 1.76 11.43 1.08
N ALA A 161 2.72 12.10 0.45
CA ALA A 161 2.47 12.90 -0.75
C ALA A 161 1.89 12.03 -1.88
N LYS A 162 2.44 10.82 -2.09
CA LYS A 162 1.93 9.85 -3.07
C LYS A 162 0.50 9.40 -2.78
N MET A 163 0.18 9.03 -1.54
CA MET A 163 -1.18 8.67 -1.14
C MET A 163 -2.15 9.82 -1.40
N GLN A 164 -1.81 11.04 -0.97
CA GLN A 164 -2.66 12.22 -1.18
C GLN A 164 -2.93 12.49 -2.66
N ALA A 165 -1.92 12.38 -3.53
CA ALA A 165 -2.14 12.51 -4.97
C ALA A 165 -2.95 11.34 -5.53
N ALA A 166 -2.66 10.10 -5.09
CA ALA A 166 -3.33 8.90 -5.57
C ALA A 166 -4.84 8.93 -5.30
N PHE A 167 -5.24 9.21 -4.05
CA PHE A 167 -6.65 9.24 -3.66
C PHE A 167 -7.43 10.41 -4.28
N ARG A 168 -6.76 11.44 -4.81
CA ARG A 168 -7.40 12.49 -5.64
C ARG A 168 -7.68 12.03 -7.06
N LEU A 169 -6.92 11.06 -7.57
CA LEU A 169 -7.06 10.54 -8.93
C LEU A 169 -8.05 9.37 -9.00
N VAL A 170 -8.12 8.57 -7.94
CA VAL A 170 -9.08 7.46 -7.83
C VAL A 170 -10.49 8.04 -7.70
N SER A 171 -11.43 7.49 -8.47
CA SER A 171 -12.79 8.06 -8.50
C SER A 171 -13.54 7.80 -7.18
N PRO A 172 -14.26 8.80 -6.65
CA PRO A 172 -15.04 8.64 -5.43
C PRO A 172 -16.03 7.47 -5.50
N ASN A 173 -16.67 7.25 -6.64
CA ASN A 173 -17.63 6.15 -6.81
C ASN A 173 -17.02 4.77 -6.56
N PHE A 174 -15.75 4.56 -6.91
CA PHE A 174 -15.07 3.30 -6.57
C PHE A 174 -14.83 3.20 -5.08
N LEU A 175 -14.29 4.27 -4.47
CA LEU A 175 -14.01 4.29 -3.03
C LEU A 175 -15.30 4.10 -2.20
N GLU A 176 -16.43 4.64 -2.64
CA GLU A 176 -17.72 4.51 -1.96
C GLU A 176 -18.34 3.11 -2.10
N THR A 177 -17.98 2.36 -3.15
CA THR A 177 -18.58 1.05 -3.45
C THR A 177 -17.76 -0.13 -2.96
N VAL A 178 -16.45 0.04 -2.75
CA VAL A 178 -15.58 -1.02 -2.24
C VAL A 178 -15.54 -1.05 -0.72
N GLU A 179 -15.82 -2.21 -0.13
CA GLU A 179 -15.66 -2.43 1.31
C GLU A 179 -14.27 -2.90 1.69
N GLU A 180 -13.58 -3.60 0.80
CA GLU A 180 -12.23 -4.11 1.04
C GLU A 180 -11.28 -3.31 0.16
N LEU A 181 -10.23 -2.76 0.78
CA LEU A 181 -9.26 -1.96 0.07
C LEU A 181 -7.85 -2.47 0.34
N TYR A 182 -7.22 -2.95 -0.73
CA TYR A 182 -5.86 -3.47 -0.70
C TYR A 182 -4.91 -2.38 -1.18
N LEU A 183 -4.02 -1.93 -0.29
CA LEU A 183 -2.97 -0.98 -0.63
C LEU A 183 -1.63 -1.69 -0.74
N SER A 184 -1.02 -1.53 -1.90
CA SER A 184 0.32 -2.03 -2.21
C SER A 184 1.10 -0.94 -2.93
N GLY A 185 2.37 -1.17 -3.18
CA GLY A 185 3.18 -0.25 -3.97
C GLY A 185 4.63 -0.21 -3.55
N GLU A 186 5.45 0.26 -4.48
CA GLU A 186 6.90 0.41 -4.34
C GLU A 186 7.25 1.35 -3.19
N ALA A 187 6.40 2.35 -2.94
CA ALA A 187 6.57 3.31 -1.85
C ALA A 187 6.37 2.65 -0.46
N LEU A 188 5.59 1.58 -0.36
CA LEU A 188 5.22 0.93 0.90
C LEU A 188 6.19 -0.16 1.33
N TYR A 189 7.14 -0.52 0.47
CA TYR A 189 8.09 -1.60 0.75
C TYR A 189 9.00 -1.28 1.94
N GLY A 190 9.22 -2.30 2.77
CA GLY A 190 10.09 -2.21 3.95
C GLY A 190 9.54 -1.30 5.04
N PHE A 191 8.31 -0.80 4.88
CA PHE A 191 7.68 0.08 5.85
C PHE A 191 7.04 -0.74 6.96
N THR A 192 7.75 -0.88 8.08
CA THR A 192 7.32 -1.71 9.21
C THR A 192 6.38 -1.00 10.18
N ASN A 193 6.21 0.32 10.04
CA ASN A 193 5.41 1.13 10.94
C ASN A 193 3.95 1.28 10.47
N PHE A 194 3.14 0.24 10.67
CA PHE A 194 1.71 0.25 10.29
C PHE A 194 0.91 1.45 10.79
N GLN A 195 1.33 2.04 11.91
CA GLN A 195 0.66 3.22 12.48
C GLN A 195 0.80 4.44 11.58
N GLU A 196 2.00 4.72 11.09
CA GLU A 196 2.23 5.86 10.20
C GLU A 196 1.54 5.67 8.86
N LEU A 197 1.47 4.44 8.33
CA LEU A 197 0.72 4.14 7.11
C LEU A 197 -0.78 4.36 7.30
N LEU A 198 -1.35 3.89 8.42
CA LEU A 198 -2.75 4.13 8.73
C LEU A 198 -3.04 5.64 8.81
N LEU A 199 -2.18 6.40 9.49
CA LEU A 199 -2.33 7.86 9.56
C LEU A 199 -2.23 8.54 8.19
N ASN A 200 -1.26 8.13 7.36
CA ASN A 200 -1.13 8.67 6.01
C ASN A 200 -2.35 8.33 5.13
N PHE A 201 -2.90 7.12 5.27
CA PHE A 201 -4.14 6.72 4.60
C PHE A 201 -5.32 7.60 5.05
N LEU A 202 -5.54 7.73 6.36
CA LEU A 202 -6.63 8.54 6.91
C LEU A 202 -6.51 10.00 6.47
N ASP A 203 -5.29 10.54 6.41
CA ASP A 203 -5.02 11.91 5.98
C ASP A 203 -5.11 12.13 4.46
N ALA A 204 -5.07 11.05 3.67
CA ALA A 204 -5.25 11.11 2.22
C ALA A 204 -6.68 10.85 1.78
N MET A 205 -7.48 10.16 2.60
CA MET A 205 -8.85 9.82 2.28
C MET A 205 -9.81 10.98 2.60
N GLU A 206 -10.41 11.52 1.55
CA GLU A 206 -11.39 12.61 1.61
C GLU A 206 -12.84 12.12 1.48
N VAL A 207 -13.02 10.89 1.00
CA VAL A 207 -14.33 10.25 0.83
C VAL A 207 -14.82 9.70 2.16
N LEU A 208 -16.12 9.83 2.40
CA LEU A 208 -16.78 9.28 3.59
C LEU A 208 -17.16 7.82 3.33
N GLY A 209 -16.96 6.95 4.30
CA GLY A 209 -17.26 5.53 4.07
C GLY A 209 -16.65 4.58 5.08
N PHE A 210 -16.65 3.31 4.70
CA PHE A 210 -16.14 2.20 5.47
C PHE A 210 -15.22 1.34 4.60
N TRP A 211 -14.04 1.02 5.11
CA TRP A 211 -13.08 0.15 4.44
C TRP A 211 -12.42 -0.82 5.42
N ARG A 212 -12.40 -2.10 5.08
CA ARG A 212 -11.46 -3.08 5.60
C ARG A 212 -10.13 -2.87 4.88
N LEU A 213 -9.18 -2.32 5.62
CA LEU A 213 -7.90 -1.89 5.07
C LEU A 213 -6.87 -3.02 5.16
N TYR A 214 -6.30 -3.38 4.03
CA TYR A 214 -5.23 -4.37 3.94
C TYR A 214 -3.97 -3.71 3.38
N PHE A 215 -2.82 -3.94 4.01
CA PHE A 215 -1.53 -3.53 3.48
C PHE A 215 -0.73 -4.74 3.01
N ASP A 216 -0.19 -4.60 1.81
CA ASP A 216 0.77 -5.52 1.23
C ASP A 216 2.18 -5.17 1.72
N ASP A 217 2.45 -5.51 2.97
CA ASP A 217 3.73 -5.26 3.65
C ASP A 217 4.92 -6.03 3.03
N LYS A 218 4.61 -7.08 2.25
CA LYS A 218 5.58 -7.90 1.54
C LYS A 218 5.67 -7.58 0.04
N ALA A 219 4.93 -6.59 -0.44
CA ALA A 219 4.85 -6.19 -1.84
C ALA A 219 4.58 -7.37 -2.80
N VAL A 220 3.72 -8.31 -2.43
CA VAL A 220 3.37 -9.52 -3.20
C VAL A 220 2.61 -9.18 -4.48
N LEU A 221 1.80 -8.12 -4.48
CA LEU A 221 0.93 -7.80 -5.62
C LEU A 221 1.70 -7.39 -6.87
N GLY A 222 2.75 -6.59 -6.74
CA GLY A 222 3.57 -6.17 -7.88
C GLY A 222 4.07 -7.38 -8.70
N PRO A 223 4.75 -8.34 -8.06
CA PRO A 223 5.13 -9.62 -8.67
C PRO A 223 3.98 -10.47 -9.21
N LEU A 224 2.83 -10.53 -8.52
CA LEU A 224 1.68 -11.30 -8.98
C LEU A 224 1.12 -10.81 -10.32
N ALA A 225 1.25 -9.51 -10.63
CA ALA A 225 0.92 -8.97 -11.95
C ALA A 225 1.70 -9.68 -13.07
N GLY A 226 2.96 -10.07 -12.80
CA GLY A 226 3.80 -10.83 -13.72
C GLY A 226 3.28 -12.25 -14.02
N LEU A 227 2.46 -12.80 -13.10
CA LEU A 227 1.89 -14.14 -13.19
C LEU A 227 0.43 -14.15 -13.70
N TYR A 228 -0.07 -13.04 -14.26
CA TYR A 228 -1.44 -12.97 -14.80
C TYR A 228 -1.81 -14.10 -15.80
N PRO A 229 -0.89 -14.67 -16.62
CA PRO A 229 -1.22 -15.80 -17.50
C PRO A 229 -1.41 -17.11 -16.73
N GLU A 230 -0.88 -17.23 -15.51
CA GLU A 230 -0.98 -18.40 -14.63
C GLU A 230 -1.86 -18.10 -13.40
N LYS A 231 -3.11 -17.69 -13.62
CA LYS A 231 -4.02 -17.21 -12.56
C LYS A 231 -4.11 -18.15 -11.35
N GLU A 232 -4.26 -19.46 -11.57
CA GLU A 232 -4.35 -20.43 -10.47
C GLU A 232 -3.12 -20.44 -9.57
N ARG A 233 -1.93 -20.23 -10.14
CA ARG A 233 -0.68 -20.16 -9.39
C ARG A 233 -0.56 -18.84 -8.64
N ALA A 234 -0.89 -17.75 -9.30
CA ALA A 234 -0.93 -16.44 -8.67
C ALA A 234 -1.88 -16.44 -7.45
N LEU A 235 -3.06 -17.06 -7.58
CA LEU A 235 -4.00 -17.27 -6.46
C LEU A 235 -3.41 -18.15 -5.35
N LYS A 236 -2.69 -19.23 -5.68
CA LYS A 236 -1.98 -20.05 -4.68
C LYS A 236 -0.93 -19.27 -3.90
N ILE A 237 -0.17 -18.40 -4.58
CA ILE A 237 0.85 -17.55 -3.96
C ILE A 237 0.19 -16.49 -3.07
N LEU A 238 -0.86 -15.84 -3.56
CA LEU A 238 -1.64 -14.88 -2.79
C LEU A 238 -2.18 -15.52 -1.49
N ASN A 239 -2.71 -16.74 -1.58
CA ASN A 239 -3.20 -17.50 -0.43
C ASN A 239 -2.08 -17.90 0.55
N LYS A 240 -0.85 -18.11 0.06
CA LYS A 240 0.33 -18.40 0.90
C LYS A 240 0.84 -17.16 1.63
N TYR A 241 0.69 -15.98 1.02
CA TYR A 241 1.16 -14.70 1.56
C TYR A 241 0.00 -13.71 1.64
N PRO A 242 -1.00 -13.96 2.52
CA PRO A 242 -2.16 -13.09 2.62
C PRO A 242 -1.74 -11.70 3.12
N PHE A 243 -2.41 -10.67 2.60
CA PHE A 243 -2.16 -9.31 3.05
C PHE A 243 -2.54 -9.14 4.51
N LYS A 244 -1.78 -8.29 5.19
CA LYS A 244 -2.05 -8.00 6.59
C LYS A 244 -3.26 -7.08 6.68
N ARG A 245 -4.33 -7.53 7.35
CA ARG A 245 -5.45 -6.66 7.71
C ARG A 245 -5.01 -5.68 8.79
N VAL A 246 -5.12 -4.40 8.50
CA VAL A 246 -4.62 -3.32 9.34
C VAL A 246 -5.71 -2.79 10.24
N ALA A 247 -6.85 -2.42 9.67
CA ALA A 247 -7.94 -1.80 10.42
C ALA A 247 -9.26 -1.89 9.64
N ASP A 248 -10.37 -1.81 10.37
CA ASP A 248 -11.68 -1.49 9.83
C ASP A 248 -11.93 0.00 10.04
N VAL A 249 -11.83 0.76 8.96
CA VAL A 249 -11.80 2.23 9.00
C VAL A 249 -13.17 2.80 8.67
N PHE A 250 -13.64 3.73 9.48
CA PHE A 250 -14.84 4.53 9.28
C PHE A 250 -14.45 6.00 9.17
N ILE A 251 -14.73 6.64 8.04
CA ILE A 251 -14.54 8.10 7.87
C ILE A 251 -15.91 8.75 7.90
N VAL A 252 -16.25 9.31 9.07
CA VAL A 252 -17.62 9.66 9.44
C VAL A 252 -17.67 10.97 10.26
N PRO A 253 -17.40 12.13 9.63
CA PRO A 253 -17.46 13.42 10.30
C PRO A 253 -18.87 13.73 10.82
N GLY A 254 -18.95 14.36 11.99
CA GLY A 254 -20.20 14.82 12.59
C GLY A 254 -21.09 13.73 13.20
N VAL A 255 -20.58 12.50 13.35
CA VAL A 255 -21.26 11.43 14.09
C VAL A 255 -21.06 11.62 15.58
N ALA A 256 -22.16 11.67 16.35
CA ALA A 256 -22.10 11.90 17.78
C ALA A 256 -21.73 10.64 18.58
N SER A 257 -22.18 9.45 18.14
CA SER A 257 -21.89 8.20 18.82
C SER A 257 -21.94 6.98 17.91
N ALA A 258 -21.20 5.95 18.33
CA ALA A 258 -21.26 4.61 17.77
C ALA A 258 -21.72 3.64 18.86
N GLN A 259 -22.59 2.70 18.52
CA GLN A 259 -22.92 1.56 19.36
C GLN A 259 -22.18 0.33 18.84
N ILE A 260 -21.38 -0.28 19.71
CA ILE A 260 -20.60 -1.48 19.45
C ILE A 260 -21.33 -2.63 20.14
N ILE A 261 -21.68 -3.64 19.36
CA ILE A 261 -22.43 -4.81 19.82
C ILE A 261 -21.50 -6.01 19.71
N PHE A 262 -21.23 -6.63 20.84
CA PHE A 262 -20.40 -7.83 20.95
C PHE A 262 -21.21 -9.09 20.63
N GLU A 263 -20.54 -10.19 20.33
CA GLU A 263 -21.18 -11.47 20.00
C GLU A 263 -22.07 -11.97 21.16
N ASP A 264 -21.67 -11.69 22.40
CA ASP A 264 -22.44 -12.00 23.62
C ASP A 264 -23.66 -11.08 23.84
N GLY A 265 -23.93 -10.16 22.91
CA GLY A 265 -25.02 -9.20 22.96
C GLY A 265 -24.76 -7.98 23.84
N LYS A 266 -23.61 -7.89 24.52
CA LYS A 266 -23.24 -6.67 25.25
C LYS A 266 -23.13 -5.49 24.30
N LYS A 267 -23.47 -4.32 24.81
CA LYS A 267 -23.47 -3.07 24.04
C LYS A 267 -22.58 -2.05 24.73
N GLN A 268 -21.64 -1.50 23.97
CA GLN A 268 -20.82 -0.37 24.39
C GLN A 268 -21.16 0.83 23.52
N THR A 269 -21.31 2.01 24.13
CA THR A 269 -21.49 3.26 23.38
C THR A 269 -20.20 4.04 23.40
N LEU A 270 -19.66 4.32 22.21
CA LEU A 270 -18.50 5.18 22.00
C LEU A 270 -18.98 6.59 21.70
N ASN A 271 -18.49 7.57 22.46
CA ASN A 271 -18.75 8.98 22.22
C ASN A 271 -17.79 9.50 21.12
N LEU A 272 -18.36 9.88 19.98
CA LEU A 272 -17.64 10.36 18.80
C LEU A 272 -17.85 11.86 18.58
N ALA A 273 -18.53 12.56 19.50
CA ALA A 273 -18.84 13.99 19.37
C ALA A 273 -17.60 14.89 19.28
N ARG A 274 -16.46 14.45 19.81
CA ARG A 274 -15.18 15.13 19.65
C ARG A 274 -14.56 14.76 18.31
N GLU A 275 -14.23 15.77 17.51
CA GLU A 275 -13.46 15.58 16.27
C GLU A 275 -12.08 14.99 16.58
N GLY A 276 -11.75 13.88 15.92
CA GLY A 276 -10.48 13.19 16.13
C GLY A 276 -10.46 11.80 15.50
N ILE A 277 -9.44 11.04 15.84
CA ILE A 277 -9.33 9.62 15.51
C ILE A 277 -9.59 8.82 16.77
N HIS A 278 -10.54 7.89 16.71
CA HIS A 278 -10.95 7.03 17.81
C HIS A 278 -10.69 5.59 17.41
N LEU A 279 -10.08 4.79 18.28
CA LEU A 279 -9.79 3.38 18.00
C LEU A 279 -10.57 2.50 18.97
N VAL A 280 -10.99 1.34 18.48
CA VAL A 280 -11.56 0.27 19.30
C VAL A 280 -10.72 -0.97 19.02
N PRO A 281 -9.78 -1.33 19.92
CA PRO A 281 -8.99 -2.53 19.75
C PRO A 281 -9.90 -3.76 19.81
N LEU A 282 -9.66 -4.73 18.94
CA LEU A 282 -10.44 -5.96 18.83
C LEU A 282 -9.51 -7.14 19.06
N SER A 283 -9.82 -7.98 20.05
CA SER A 283 -8.94 -9.06 20.50
C SER A 283 -9.02 -10.32 19.64
N LYS A 284 -10.17 -10.61 18.99
CA LYS A 284 -10.40 -11.68 17.98
C LYS A 284 -11.86 -11.78 17.54
N GLU A 285 -12.79 -11.26 18.33
CA GLU A 285 -14.25 -11.35 18.10
C GLU A 285 -14.72 -10.52 16.89
N GLU A 286 -15.80 -10.98 16.24
CA GLU A 286 -16.52 -10.21 15.23
C GLU A 286 -17.57 -9.32 15.93
N LEU A 287 -17.40 -8.01 15.87
CA LEU A 287 -18.35 -7.06 16.48
C LEU A 287 -19.26 -6.47 15.42
N THR A 288 -20.45 -6.06 15.82
CA THR A 288 -21.33 -5.24 14.97
C THR A 288 -21.26 -3.80 15.43
N VAL A 289 -20.83 -2.91 14.55
CA VAL A 289 -20.81 -1.47 14.77
C VAL A 289 -22.04 -0.85 14.14
N LYS A 290 -22.89 -0.21 14.95
CA LYS A 290 -24.03 0.60 14.52
C LYS A 290 -23.71 2.08 14.74
N LEU A 291 -23.59 2.84 13.66
CA LEU A 291 -23.44 4.28 13.66
C LEU A 291 -24.80 4.95 13.51
N ARG A 292 -25.06 5.95 14.36
CA ARG A 292 -26.23 6.81 14.22
C ARG A 292 -25.85 8.07 13.46
N LEU A 293 -26.26 8.15 12.20
CA LEU A 293 -26.02 9.31 11.35
C LEU A 293 -27.17 10.32 11.50
N LYS A 294 -26.96 11.57 11.07
CA LYS A 294 -28.03 12.59 11.04
C LYS A 294 -29.23 12.13 10.18
N LYS A 295 -28.98 11.33 9.14
CA LYS A 295 -29.99 10.74 8.26
C LYS A 295 -29.75 9.23 8.15
N GLY A 296 -30.40 8.45 9.01
CA GLY A 296 -30.35 6.98 8.98
C GLY A 296 -29.36 6.34 9.97
N HIS A 297 -29.24 5.03 9.85
CA HIS A 297 -28.29 4.22 10.61
C HIS A 297 -27.39 3.47 9.63
N PHE A 298 -26.14 3.28 10.03
CA PHE A 298 -25.16 2.52 9.26
C PHE A 298 -24.66 1.38 10.14
N GLU A 299 -24.71 0.15 9.63
CA GLU A 299 -24.37 -1.05 10.38
C GLU A 299 -23.37 -1.89 9.60
N LYS A 300 -22.25 -2.23 10.24
CA LYS A 300 -21.21 -3.08 9.66
C LYS A 300 -20.67 -4.05 10.68
N LYS A 301 -20.39 -5.27 10.21
CA LYS A 301 -19.57 -6.22 10.94
C LYS A 301 -18.11 -5.84 10.80
N VAL A 302 -17.44 -5.75 11.94
CA VAL A 302 -16.01 -5.48 12.07
C VAL A 302 -15.34 -6.65 12.76
N SER A 303 -14.07 -6.87 12.49
CA SER A 303 -13.32 -7.94 13.14
C SER A 303 -11.87 -7.54 13.35
N ALA A 304 -11.13 -8.36 14.10
CA ALA A 304 -9.76 -8.04 14.46
C ALA A 304 -8.84 -7.78 13.25
N GLY A 305 -8.20 -6.61 13.28
CA GLY A 305 -7.02 -6.24 12.50
C GLY A 305 -5.97 -5.65 13.46
N VAL A 306 -4.81 -5.23 12.96
CA VAL A 306 -3.72 -4.65 13.80
C VAL A 306 -4.23 -3.54 14.76
N PHE A 307 -5.15 -2.70 14.30
CA PHE A 307 -5.70 -1.57 15.05
C PHE A 307 -7.19 -1.73 15.42
N GLY A 308 -7.81 -2.87 15.08
CA GLY A 308 -9.26 -3.06 15.28
C GLY A 308 -10.12 -2.12 14.43
N ALA A 309 -11.17 -1.54 15.01
CA ALA A 309 -12.01 -0.55 14.36
C ALA A 309 -11.48 0.88 14.60
N VAL A 310 -11.43 1.69 13.56
CA VAL A 310 -10.87 3.04 13.59
C VAL A 310 -11.90 4.03 13.04
N PHE A 311 -12.27 5.03 13.83
CA PHE A 311 -13.23 6.07 13.46
C PHE A 311 -12.50 7.39 13.30
N ASP A 312 -12.55 7.97 12.11
CA ASP A 312 -12.10 9.32 11.84
C ASP A 312 -13.31 10.26 11.74
N THR A 313 -13.46 11.12 12.74
CA THR A 313 -14.57 12.09 12.83
C THR A 313 -14.14 13.50 12.48
N ARG A 314 -12.91 13.71 12.02
CA ARG A 314 -12.39 15.04 11.69
C ARG A 314 -13.08 15.58 10.45
N LYS A 315 -13.39 16.88 10.45
CA LYS A 315 -14.03 17.56 9.31
C LYS A 315 -13.19 17.41 8.03
N ARG A 316 -13.84 17.09 6.92
CA ARG A 316 -13.24 16.97 5.58
C ARG A 316 -13.72 18.10 4.65
N PRO A 317 -12.89 18.60 3.71
CA PRO A 317 -11.51 18.20 3.51
C PRO A 317 -10.58 18.62 4.66
N LEU A 318 -9.51 17.85 4.90
CA LEU A 318 -8.59 18.17 5.99
C LEU A 318 -7.89 19.51 5.73
N ALA A 319 -8.13 20.48 6.60
CA ALA A 319 -7.40 21.74 6.59
C ALA A 319 -6.01 21.50 7.18
N PHE A 320 -4.99 21.51 6.34
CA PHE A 320 -3.60 21.48 6.80
C PHE A 320 -3.07 22.91 6.86
N SER A 321 -2.63 23.37 8.05
CA SER A 321 -1.96 24.67 8.20
C SER A 321 -0.78 24.79 7.23
N ASP A 322 -0.53 25.98 6.71
CA ASP A 322 0.67 26.25 5.91
C ASP A 322 1.92 26.36 6.79
N LEU A 323 1.74 26.69 8.07
CA LEU A 323 2.82 26.75 9.04
C LEU A 323 3.28 25.33 9.42
N ARG A 324 4.58 25.09 9.23
CA ARG A 324 5.25 23.80 9.51
C ARG A 324 5.06 23.35 10.96
N SER A 325 5.31 24.26 11.91
CA SER A 325 5.22 23.97 13.36
C SER A 325 3.82 23.53 13.79
N GLU A 326 2.77 24.20 13.29
CA GLU A 326 1.38 23.85 13.61
C GLU A 326 0.99 22.50 13.01
N ARG A 327 1.38 22.25 11.76
CA ARG A 327 1.15 20.98 11.06
C ARG A 327 1.70 19.79 11.86
N PHE A 328 2.95 19.90 12.33
CA PHE A 328 3.57 18.84 13.11
C PHE A 328 2.99 18.73 14.51
N THR A 329 2.62 19.84 15.15
CA THR A 329 1.92 19.81 16.44
C THR A 329 0.59 19.05 16.35
N ILE A 330 -0.23 19.34 15.34
CA ILE A 330 -1.49 18.63 15.08
C ILE A 330 -1.21 17.14 14.85
N ARG A 331 -0.21 16.82 14.02
CA ARG A 331 0.17 15.44 13.71
C ARG A 331 0.64 14.68 14.94
N ASP A 332 1.48 15.26 15.78
CA ASP A 332 2.00 14.60 16.98
C ASP A 332 0.91 14.38 18.02
N ASN A 333 -0.06 15.30 18.13
CA ASN A 333 -1.24 15.09 18.96
C ASN A 333 -2.07 13.89 18.46
N ILE A 334 -2.27 13.77 17.15
CA ILE A 334 -2.96 12.63 16.54
C ILE A 334 -2.15 11.34 16.72
N ARG A 335 -0.83 11.37 16.48
CA ARG A 335 0.07 10.24 16.73
C ARG A 335 -0.01 9.78 18.17
N LYS A 336 -0.07 10.69 19.15
CA LYS A 336 -0.25 10.35 20.57
C LYS A 336 -1.60 9.70 20.83
N GLN A 337 -2.67 10.17 20.20
CA GLN A 337 -3.99 9.52 20.27
C GLN A 337 -3.94 8.09 19.72
N VAL A 338 -3.18 7.83 18.67
CA VAL A 338 -3.01 6.47 18.14
C VAL A 338 -1.98 5.64 18.95
N ARG A 339 -0.90 6.24 19.48
CA ARG A 339 0.18 5.58 20.25
C ARG A 339 -0.22 5.20 21.67
N GLY A 340 -0.89 6.09 22.39
CA GLY A 340 -1.28 5.85 23.79
C GLY A 340 -2.18 4.62 23.98
N TRP A 341 -2.70 4.10 22.88
CA TRP A 341 -3.63 2.98 22.80
C TRP A 341 -2.93 1.68 22.35
N GLY A 342 -1.83 1.77 21.58
CA GLY A 342 -0.98 0.62 21.25
C GLY A 342 -0.24 0.03 22.46
N SER A 343 0.12 0.87 23.44
CA SER A 343 0.65 0.43 24.74
C SER A 343 -0.39 -0.27 25.62
N GLN A 344 -1.68 0.06 25.47
CA GLN A 344 -2.76 -0.65 26.16
C GLN A 344 -2.97 -2.05 25.59
N ILE A 345 -2.89 -2.22 24.27
CA ILE A 345 -2.97 -3.51 23.55
C ILE A 345 -1.85 -4.47 23.99
N GLN A 346 -0.62 -3.97 24.23
CA GLN A 346 0.48 -4.81 24.74
C GLN A 346 0.34 -5.14 26.23
N SER A 347 -0.22 -4.24 27.03
CA SER A 347 -0.41 -4.47 28.47
C SER A 347 -1.56 -5.44 28.80
N SER A 348 -2.55 -5.57 27.91
CA SER A 348 -3.65 -6.55 28.04
C SER A 348 -3.23 -7.96 27.61
N ASN A 349 -2.26 -8.11 26.71
CA ASN A 349 -1.75 -9.42 26.28
C ASN A 349 -0.67 -10.02 27.21
N ASN A 350 -0.21 -9.28 28.21
CA ASN A 350 0.76 -9.74 29.22
C ASN A 350 0.11 -9.99 30.59
N LYS A 351 -1.23 -10.03 30.65
CA LYS A 351 -2.00 -10.34 31.87
C LYS A 351 -2.81 -11.64 31.78
N ASP A 352 -2.69 -12.34 30.67
CA ASP A 352 -3.02 -13.77 30.52
C ASP A 352 -1.70 -14.56 30.44
#